data_AF-A0A7K1FKL2-F1
#
_entry.id   AF-A0A7K1FKL2-F1
#
_cell.length_a   1.000
_cell.length_b   1.000
_cell.length_c   1.000
_cell.angle_alpha   90.00
_cell.angle_beta   90.00
_cell.angle_gamma   90.00
#
_symmetry.space_group_name_H-M   'P 1'
#
loop_
_entity.id
_entity.type
_entity.pdbx_description
1 polymer ?
#
loop_
_entity_poly.entity_id
_entity_poly.type
_entity_poly.pdbx_seq_one_letter_code
_entity_poly.pdbx_strand_id
1 'polypeptide(L)'
;MPAEIAVDDDRRPPGRGSWGFQVQEAHWQQRLEAVASFRAKQDRWPRSAPPAPFEERQLGQWLGTQRRDLRTRALLDHRKRQLDRLLPGWRPL
;
A
#
# COMPACT_ATOMS: atom_id res chain seq x y z
N MET A 1 48.20 -18.82 -13.05
CA MET A 1 47.73 -17.47 -12.65
C MET A 1 46.21 -17.50 -12.70
N PRO A 2 45.49 -17.57 -11.55
CA PRO A 2 44.03 -17.51 -11.57
C PRO A 2 43.58 -16.07 -11.80
N ALA A 3 42.66 -15.87 -12.75
CA ALA A 3 42.04 -14.59 -13.04
C ALA A 3 40.99 -14.26 -11.96
N GLU A 4 41.08 -13.04 -11.45
CA GLU A 4 40.19 -12.45 -10.46
C GLU A 4 38.75 -12.36 -10.99
N ILE A 5 37.81 -12.81 -10.17
CA ILE A 5 36.38 -12.59 -10.38
C ILE A 5 36.11 -11.12 -10.06
N ALA A 6 35.92 -10.31 -11.10
CA ALA A 6 35.43 -8.93 -10.98
C ALA A 6 33.98 -8.97 -10.48
N VAL A 7 33.78 -8.62 -9.21
CA VAL A 7 32.47 -8.35 -8.62
C VAL A 7 32.06 -6.92 -8.96
N ASP A 8 31.48 -6.75 -10.15
CA ASP A 8 30.82 -5.49 -10.53
C ASP A 8 29.35 -5.54 -10.04
N ASP A 9 29.13 -5.15 -8.79
CA ASP A 9 27.81 -4.85 -8.24
C ASP A 9 27.80 -3.35 -7.93
N ASP A 10 27.58 -2.55 -8.98
CA ASP A 10 27.29 -1.11 -8.94
C ASP A 10 25.98 -0.86 -8.16
N ARG A 11 26.01 -1.05 -6.84
CA ARG A 11 24.98 -0.54 -5.92
C ARG A 11 25.34 0.88 -5.53
N ARG A 12 25.23 1.79 -6.48
CA ARG A 12 25.21 3.23 -6.16
C ARG A 12 23.92 3.52 -5.38
N PRO A 13 23.97 3.95 -4.11
CA PRO A 13 22.74 4.30 -3.39
C PRO A 13 22.10 5.51 -4.05
N PRO A 14 20.79 5.48 -4.39
CA PRO A 14 20.13 6.66 -4.93
C PRO A 14 20.17 7.76 -3.87
N GLY A 15 20.40 9.00 -4.32
CA GLY A 15 20.51 10.18 -3.46
C GLY A 15 19.30 10.34 -2.54
N ARG A 16 19.53 11.05 -1.42
CA ARG A 16 18.65 11.25 -0.24
C ARG A 16 17.16 11.57 -0.49
N GLY A 17 16.72 11.83 -1.71
CA GLY A 17 15.32 12.11 -2.07
C GLY A 17 14.47 10.89 -2.43
N SER A 18 15.04 9.81 -2.98
CA SER A 18 14.24 8.69 -3.51
C SER A 18 13.76 7.71 -2.43
N TRP A 19 14.55 7.52 -1.37
CA TRP A 19 14.26 6.55 -0.30
C TRP A 19 12.93 6.82 0.41
N GLY A 20 12.60 8.09 0.66
CA GLY A 20 11.38 8.46 1.36
C GLY A 20 10.11 8.13 0.57
N PHE A 21 10.13 8.26 -0.76
CA PHE A 21 9.00 7.90 -1.62
C PHE A 21 8.86 6.38 -1.76
N GLN A 22 9.97 5.66 -1.89
CA GLN A 22 9.97 4.19 -1.98
C GLN A 22 9.41 3.54 -0.70
N VAL A 23 9.81 4.04 0.48
CA VAL A 23 9.29 3.55 1.77
C VAL A 23 7.80 3.86 1.91
N GLN A 24 7.36 5.07 1.54
CA GLN A 24 5.93 5.41 1.58
C GLN A 24 5.09 4.54 0.65
N GLU A 25 5.60 4.24 -0.54
CA GLU A 25 4.92 3.36 -1.49
C GLU A 25 4.86 1.92 -0.99
N ALA A 26 5.96 1.39 -0.43
CA ALA A 26 5.98 0.05 0.16
C ALA A 26 4.98 -0.08 1.32
N HIS A 27 4.91 0.93 2.19
CA HIS A 27 3.94 0.96 3.30
C HIS A 27 2.50 1.05 2.78
N TRP A 28 2.27 1.80 1.70
CA TRP A 28 0.96 1.89 1.07
C TRP A 28 0.53 0.53 0.48
N GLN A 29 1.45 -0.13 -0.23
CA GLN A 29 1.22 -1.44 -0.82
C GLN A 29 0.94 -2.52 0.24
N GLN A 30 1.72 -2.53 1.34
CA GLN A 30 1.51 -3.46 2.45
C GLN A 30 0.10 -3.32 3.05
N ARG A 31 -0.40 -2.09 3.20
CA ARG A 31 -1.76 -1.84 3.72
C ARG A 31 -2.84 -2.28 2.74
N LEU A 32 -2.62 -2.06 1.44
CA LEU A 32 -3.53 -2.55 0.40
C LEU A 32 -3.69 -4.08 0.48
N GLU A 33 -2.58 -4.81 0.57
CA GLU A 33 -2.57 -6.26 0.70
C GLU A 33 -3.22 -6.74 2.00
N ALA A 34 -3.02 -6.01 3.10
CA ALA A 34 -3.66 -6.32 4.37
C ALA A 34 -5.19 -6.15 4.30
N VAL A 35 -5.70 -5.09 3.63
CA VAL A 35 -7.15 -4.92 3.41
C VAL A 35 -7.69 -6.02 2.49
N ALA A 36 -6.97 -6.36 1.42
CA ALA A 36 -7.37 -7.41 0.49
C ALA A 36 -7.46 -8.77 1.18
N SER A 37 -6.45 -9.10 1.99
CA SER A 37 -6.42 -10.32 2.79
C SER A 37 -7.53 -10.35 3.84
N PHE A 38 -7.80 -9.22 4.49
CA PHE A 38 -8.90 -9.12 5.45
C PHE A 38 -10.25 -9.39 4.78
N ARG A 39 -10.49 -8.76 3.62
CA ARG A 39 -11.74 -8.91 2.87
C ARG A 39 -11.91 -10.34 2.36
N ALA A 40 -10.86 -10.97 1.86
CA ALA A 40 -10.90 -12.36 1.42
C ALA A 40 -11.24 -13.33 2.57
N LYS A 41 -10.83 -13.03 3.81
CA LYS A 41 -11.08 -13.87 4.98
C LYS A 41 -12.46 -13.65 5.63
N GLN A 42 -12.92 -12.41 5.67
CA GLN A 42 -14.08 -12.00 6.49
C GLN A 42 -15.30 -11.63 5.65
N ASP A 43 -15.16 -11.58 4.31
CA ASP A 43 -16.15 -11.14 3.32
C ASP A 43 -16.83 -9.79 3.64
N ARG A 44 -16.12 -8.95 4.41
CA ARG A 44 -16.60 -7.65 4.86
C ARG A 44 -15.48 -6.62 4.84
N TRP A 45 -15.87 -5.35 4.84
CA TRP A 45 -14.91 -4.25 4.95
C TRP A 45 -14.40 -4.10 6.40
N PRO A 46 -13.12 -3.74 6.58
CA PRO A 46 -12.58 -3.45 7.90
C PRO A 46 -13.27 -2.21 8.48
N ARG A 47 -13.68 -2.30 9.75
CA ARG A 47 -14.35 -1.22 10.47
C ARG A 47 -13.30 -0.33 11.12
N SER A 48 -13.50 0.98 11.06
CA SER A 48 -12.61 1.98 11.68
C SER A 48 -12.92 2.27 13.16
N ALA A 49 -13.97 1.65 13.72
CA ALA A 49 -14.52 1.94 15.05
C ALA A 49 -14.79 0.66 15.87
N PRO A 50 -14.91 0.75 17.21
CA PRO A 50 -15.28 -0.38 18.07
C PRO A 50 -16.59 -1.06 17.62
N PRO A 51 -16.76 -2.38 17.87
CA PRO A 51 -15.90 -3.28 18.66
C PRO A 51 -14.73 -3.90 17.86
N ALA A 52 -14.35 -3.35 16.71
CA ALA A 52 -13.27 -3.90 15.90
C ALA A 52 -11.90 -3.88 16.61
N PRO A 53 -11.05 -4.91 16.44
CA PRO A 53 -9.68 -4.95 16.94
C PRO A 53 -8.83 -3.77 16.42
N PHE A 54 -7.73 -3.47 17.09
CA PHE A 54 -6.86 -2.35 16.73
C PHE A 54 -6.39 -2.43 15.27
N GLU A 55 -5.98 -3.61 14.81
CA GLU A 55 -5.47 -3.87 13.47
C GLU A 55 -6.56 -3.62 12.42
N GLU A 56 -7.77 -4.10 12.67
CA GLU A 56 -8.92 -3.86 11.79
C GLU A 56 -9.25 -2.37 11.70
N ARG A 57 -9.19 -1.65 12.83
CA ARG A 57 -9.42 -0.20 12.85
C ARG A 57 -8.41 0.55 12.00
N GLN A 58 -7.13 0.19 12.09
CA GLN A 58 -6.09 0.79 11.25
C GLN A 58 -6.35 0.58 9.75
N LEU A 59 -6.80 -0.61 9.36
CA LEU A 59 -7.18 -0.92 7.98
C LEU A 59 -8.41 -0.12 7.54
N GLY A 60 -9.43 0.00 8.39
CA GLY A 60 -10.63 0.80 8.14
C GLY A 60 -10.31 2.28 7.97
N GLN A 61 -9.46 2.84 8.81
CA GLN A 61 -9.00 4.24 8.73
C GLN A 61 -8.16 4.49 7.47
N TRP A 62 -7.28 3.56 7.11
CA TRP A 62 -6.51 3.65 5.87
C TRP A 62 -7.40 3.62 4.63
N LEU A 63 -8.41 2.74 4.61
CA LEU A 63 -9.39 2.68 3.51
C LEU A 63 -10.21 3.97 3.43
N GLY A 64 -10.64 4.52 4.58
CA GLY A 64 -11.30 5.83 4.66
C GLY A 64 -10.43 6.95 4.08
N THR A 65 -9.12 6.90 4.34
CA THR A 65 -8.14 7.84 3.76
C THR A 65 -8.10 7.72 2.24
N GLN A 66 -8.04 6.51 1.67
CA GLN A 66 -8.04 6.32 0.21
C GLN A 66 -9.32 6.86 -0.43
N ARG A 67 -10.48 6.67 0.21
CA ARG A 67 -11.77 7.20 -0.27
C ARG A 67 -11.84 8.72 -0.24
N ARG A 68 -11.30 9.34 0.82
CA ARG A 68 -11.19 10.79 0.92
C ARG A 68 -10.29 11.33 -0.19
N ASP A 69 -9.12 10.73 -0.36
CA ASP A 69 -8.13 11.17 -1.34
C ASP A 69 -8.63 10.99 -2.78
N LEU A 70 -9.47 9.97 -3.05
CA LEU A 70 -10.19 9.82 -4.31
C LEU A 70 -11.15 10.99 -4.55
N ARG A 71 -11.95 11.37 -3.53
CA ARG A 71 -12.92 12.47 -3.63
C ARG A 71 -12.24 13.83 -3.81
N THR A 72 -11.10 14.04 -3.18
CA THR A 72 -10.31 15.29 -3.30
C THR A 72 -9.35 15.30 -4.49
N ARG A 73 -9.37 14.26 -5.35
CA ARG A 73 -8.46 14.09 -6.50
C ARG A 73 -6.96 14.10 -6.11
N ALA A 74 -6.65 13.74 -4.87
CA ALA A 74 -5.29 13.60 -4.36
C ALA A 74 -4.74 12.16 -4.50
N LEU A 75 -5.60 11.19 -4.82
CA LEU A 75 -5.20 9.81 -5.01
C LEU A 75 -4.48 9.62 -6.36
N LEU A 76 -3.25 9.13 -6.31
CA LEU A 76 -2.45 8.82 -7.49
C LEU A 76 -3.12 7.77 -8.39
N ASP A 77 -2.98 7.92 -9.70
CA ASP A 77 -3.66 7.05 -10.67
C ASP A 77 -3.23 5.59 -10.57
N HIS A 78 -1.96 5.31 -10.28
CA HIS A 78 -1.48 3.93 -10.12
C HIS A 78 -2.09 3.28 -8.88
N ARG A 79 -2.18 4.01 -7.76
CA ARG A 79 -2.83 3.56 -6.53
C ARG A 79 -4.32 3.27 -6.75
N LYS A 80 -5.00 4.14 -7.49
CA LYS A 80 -6.40 3.94 -7.89
C LYS A 80 -6.56 2.64 -8.69
N ARG A 81 -5.73 2.39 -9.70
CA ARG A 81 -5.75 1.15 -10.49
C ARG A 81 -5.52 -0.10 -9.62
N GLN A 82 -4.60 -0.04 -8.67
CA GLN A 82 -4.32 -1.15 -7.76
C GLN A 82 -5.49 -1.42 -6.81
N LEU A 83 -6.11 -0.36 -6.26
CA LEU A 83 -7.31 -0.47 -5.43
C LEU A 83 -8.48 -1.08 -6.21
N ASP A 84 -8.72 -0.62 -7.45
CA ASP A 84 -9.80 -1.16 -8.29
C ASP A 84 -9.57 -2.64 -8.63
N ARG A 85 -8.31 -3.05 -8.84
CA ARG A 85 -7.94 -4.44 -9.14
C ARG A 85 -8.10 -5.36 -7.94
N LEU A 86 -7.60 -4.95 -6.77
CA LEU A 86 -7.54 -5.84 -5.59
C LEU A 86 -8.77 -5.74 -4.68
N LEU A 87 -9.52 -4.64 -4.74
CA LEU A 87 -10.64 -4.39 -3.83
C LEU A 87 -11.91 -3.94 -4.59
N PRO A 88 -12.49 -4.78 -5.46
CA PRO A 88 -13.67 -4.39 -6.25
C PRO A 88 -14.84 -3.91 -5.36
N GLY A 89 -15.36 -2.70 -5.56
CA GLY A 89 -16.41 -2.11 -4.71
C GLY A 89 -15.89 -1.33 -3.49
N TRP A 90 -14.58 -1.02 -3.41
CA TRP A 90 -14.02 -0.19 -2.35
C TRP A 90 -14.48 1.27 -2.39
N ARG A 91 -14.86 1.76 -3.57
CA ARG A 91 -15.29 3.13 -3.78
C ARG A 91 -16.63 3.37 -3.06
N PRO A 92 -16.81 4.54 -2.41
CA PRO A 92 -18.14 4.92 -1.97
C PRO A 92 -19.03 5.06 -3.21
N LEU A 93 -20.24 4.49 -3.14
CA LEU A 93 -21.28 4.74 -4.13
C LEU A 93 -21.67 6.23 -4.14
#